data_AF-A0A244CQW9-F1
#
_entry.id   AF-A0A244CQW9-F1
#
_cell.length_a   1.000
_cell.length_b   1.000
_cell.length_c   1.000
_cell.angle_alpha   90.00
_cell.angle_beta   90.00
_cell.angle_gamma   90.00
#
_symmetry.space_group_name_H-M   'P 1'
#
loop_
_entity.id
_entity.type
_entity.pdbx_description
1 polymer ?
#
loop_
_entity_poly.entity_id
_entity_poly.type
_entity_poly.pdbx_seq_one_letter_code
_entity_poly.pdbx_strand_id
1 'polypeptide(L)'
;MALNIGKGLILATLTCVTTLSYGENSTISPALSEEQQLEVIHTLTQHIQERSIVPGAGKRVAEQLIKHYDGYKYLGFDQPSDFADKLSDDIQALLKDSSFVVHANDNKPEILARTTDSASNKISRVNDEIALIELDLHSTHAQIDTLFSQVKDADVLVFDLRNSYSPAVITSDSLQYVASYLFNQPTTLYQLEQPAKQQTKQVRTLDKVAGEKRGEVPVYVLTSAQTGIVAERFSLLLQHLQRAYIVGEPTAGRVNITEDIALDSSLMLTLPTAIFTAGKRSEPQHSDAVPSPMPLQPDLLVTSFLAFSETQPLAEQSAVEYRVLQGRGTPQETFSQNKGAISYSDWRFYGSDCALEYRLSEPMYNANTERYQFAYQLRYYGHGSAKMRYSLGNGIEQMTQQANFADKSDLKSAISRGFKSFEPIKMTQCSVL
;
A
#
# COMPACT_ATOMS: atom_id res chain seq x y z
N MET A 1 -94.30 -7.93 -20.33
CA MET A 1 -93.76 -9.04 -19.51
C MET A 1 -92.34 -9.29 -20.00
N ALA A 2 -91.30 -8.85 -19.30
CA ALA A 2 -90.67 -9.54 -18.15
C ALA A 2 -90.02 -10.87 -18.62
N LEU A 3 -88.81 -11.28 -18.24
CA LEU A 3 -87.68 -10.77 -17.48
C LEU A 3 -86.64 -11.92 -17.57
N ASN A 4 -85.35 -11.61 -17.55
CA ASN A 4 -84.29 -12.31 -16.81
C ASN A 4 -83.92 -13.82 -16.96
N ILE A 5 -82.59 -13.98 -17.13
CA ILE A 5 -81.63 -14.82 -16.37
C ILE A 5 -81.68 -16.35 -16.51
N GLY A 6 -80.50 -16.94 -16.78
CA GLY A 6 -80.18 -18.31 -16.40
C GLY A 6 -78.76 -18.75 -16.74
N LYS A 7 -77.90 -18.83 -15.72
CA LYS A 7 -76.48 -19.25 -15.74
C LYS A 7 -76.29 -20.73 -16.06
N GLY A 8 -75.14 -21.11 -16.64
CA GLY A 8 -74.67 -22.50 -16.72
C GLY A 8 -73.21 -22.60 -17.17
N LEU A 9 -72.36 -23.04 -16.26
CA LEU A 9 -70.88 -23.08 -16.28
C LEU A 9 -70.37 -24.43 -16.83
N ILE A 10 -69.46 -24.46 -17.82
CA ILE A 10 -68.55 -25.61 -18.03
C ILE A 10 -67.14 -25.13 -18.36
N LEU A 11 -66.23 -25.72 -17.60
CA LEU A 11 -64.78 -25.57 -17.44
C LEU A 11 -64.01 -26.11 -18.66
N ALA A 12 -63.01 -25.38 -19.17
CA ALA A 12 -61.94 -25.97 -19.97
C ALA A 12 -60.63 -25.20 -19.76
N THR A 13 -59.60 -25.97 -19.46
CA THR A 13 -58.32 -25.66 -18.84
C THR A 13 -57.37 -24.82 -19.70
N LEU A 14 -56.84 -23.73 -19.13
CA LEU A 14 -55.75 -22.93 -19.67
C LEU A 14 -54.42 -23.52 -19.19
N THR A 15 -53.62 -24.07 -20.11
CA THR A 15 -52.26 -24.54 -19.83
C THR A 15 -51.33 -23.36 -19.58
N CYS A 16 -50.76 -23.36 -18.38
CA CYS A 16 -49.79 -22.39 -17.89
C CYS A 16 -48.46 -22.56 -18.65
N VAL A 17 -48.07 -21.53 -19.41
CA VAL A 17 -46.69 -21.41 -19.91
C VAL A 17 -45.86 -20.87 -18.75
N THR A 18 -45.00 -21.72 -18.21
CA THR A 18 -44.02 -21.35 -17.19
C THR A 18 -43.02 -20.37 -17.80
N THR A 19 -43.13 -19.09 -17.46
CA THR A 19 -42.03 -18.14 -17.62
C THR A 19 -40.93 -18.54 -16.63
N LEU A 20 -39.77 -18.92 -17.17
CA LEU A 20 -38.51 -19.02 -16.43
C LEU A 20 -38.24 -17.66 -15.77
N SER A 21 -38.41 -17.59 -14.46
CA SER A 21 -37.90 -16.46 -13.68
C SER A 21 -36.38 -16.60 -13.61
N TYR A 22 -35.68 -15.81 -14.41
CA TYR A 22 -34.29 -15.47 -14.13
C TYR A 22 -34.30 -14.60 -12.87
N GLY A 23 -34.00 -15.20 -11.72
CA GLY A 23 -33.75 -14.46 -10.50
C GLY A 23 -32.35 -13.86 -10.54
N GLU A 24 -32.21 -12.68 -11.14
CA GLU A 24 -31.12 -11.77 -10.77
C GLU A 24 -31.53 -11.06 -9.48
N ASN A 25 -31.06 -11.57 -8.35
CA ASN A 25 -31.12 -10.84 -7.08
C ASN A 25 -30.04 -9.73 -7.11
N SER A 26 -30.26 -8.74 -7.97
CA SER A 26 -29.60 -7.44 -7.88
C SER A 26 -30.39 -6.65 -6.84
N THR A 27 -29.91 -6.58 -5.61
CA THR A 27 -30.48 -5.68 -4.59
C THR A 27 -30.22 -4.24 -5.01
N ILE A 28 -31.08 -3.69 -5.86
CA ILE A 28 -31.06 -2.27 -6.21
C ILE A 28 -31.50 -1.52 -4.94
N SER A 29 -30.56 -0.82 -4.31
CA SER A 29 -30.88 0.10 -3.22
C SER A 29 -31.90 1.13 -3.73
N PRO A 30 -32.92 1.48 -2.94
CA PRO A 30 -33.93 2.44 -3.39
C PRO A 30 -33.28 3.78 -3.74
N ALA A 31 -33.82 4.44 -4.76
CA ALA A 31 -33.36 5.77 -5.15
C ALA A 31 -33.56 6.78 -4.00
N LEU A 32 -32.61 7.71 -3.85
CA LEU A 32 -32.63 8.78 -2.88
C LEU A 32 -33.51 9.93 -3.40
N SER A 33 -34.41 10.43 -2.55
CA SER A 33 -35.09 11.71 -2.80
C SER A 33 -34.14 12.89 -2.59
N GLU A 34 -34.48 14.06 -3.15
CA GLU A 34 -33.72 15.30 -2.91
C GLU A 34 -33.61 15.62 -1.40
N GLU A 35 -34.70 15.42 -0.63
CA GLU A 35 -34.68 15.60 0.82
C GLU A 35 -33.69 14.66 1.52
N GLN A 36 -33.58 13.40 1.06
CA GLN A 36 -32.61 12.44 1.59
C GLN A 36 -31.17 12.82 1.22
N GLN A 37 -30.94 13.28 0.00
CA GLN A 37 -29.64 13.79 -0.42
C GLN A 37 -29.19 14.98 0.46
N LEU A 38 -30.10 15.90 0.78
CA LEU A 38 -29.80 17.03 1.68
C LEU A 38 -29.44 16.57 3.10
N GLU A 39 -30.18 15.60 3.64
CA GLU A 39 -29.91 15.05 4.97
C GLU A 39 -28.56 14.33 5.02
N VAL A 40 -28.19 13.60 3.95
CA VAL A 40 -26.86 13.00 3.81
C VAL A 40 -25.78 14.09 3.81
N ILE A 41 -25.97 15.20 3.09
CA ILE A 41 -25.03 16.33 3.08
C ILE A 41 -24.87 16.92 4.49
N HIS A 42 -25.97 17.13 5.23
CA HIS A 42 -25.92 17.64 6.59
C HIS A 42 -25.16 16.69 7.53
N THR A 43 -25.50 15.40 7.51
CA THR A 43 -24.87 14.37 8.34
C THR A 43 -23.37 14.25 8.06
N LEU A 44 -23.02 14.23 6.77
CA LEU A 44 -21.63 14.19 6.30
C LEU A 44 -20.84 15.38 6.84
N THR A 45 -21.38 16.59 6.71
CA THR A 45 -20.65 17.81 7.10
C THR A 45 -20.50 17.92 8.62
N GLN A 46 -21.48 17.45 9.38
CA GLN A 46 -21.39 17.32 10.83
C GLN A 46 -20.26 16.35 11.22
N HIS A 47 -20.18 15.16 10.60
CA HIS A 47 -19.11 14.21 10.89
C HIS A 47 -17.72 14.76 10.54
N ILE A 48 -17.58 15.44 9.40
CA ILE A 48 -16.32 16.11 9.05
C ILE A 48 -15.98 17.18 10.11
N GLN A 49 -16.95 17.97 10.58
CA GLN A 49 -16.71 19.00 11.58
C GLN A 49 -16.24 18.43 12.92
N GLU A 50 -16.80 17.31 13.35
CA GLU A 50 -16.57 16.73 14.68
C GLU A 50 -15.35 15.81 14.77
N ARG A 51 -14.91 15.25 13.63
CA ARG A 51 -13.94 14.14 13.64
C ARG A 51 -12.77 14.29 12.68
N SER A 52 -12.84 15.19 11.70
CA SER A 52 -11.80 15.33 10.67
C SER A 52 -10.45 15.74 11.25
N ILE A 53 -9.39 15.23 10.63
CA ILE A 53 -8.02 15.73 10.85
C ILE A 53 -7.81 17.17 10.38
N VAL A 54 -8.69 17.71 9.52
CA VAL A 54 -8.56 19.05 8.95
C VAL A 54 -9.40 20.05 9.77
N PRO A 55 -8.79 20.97 10.53
CA PRO A 55 -9.52 21.93 11.35
C PRO A 55 -10.46 22.81 10.52
N GLY A 56 -11.70 22.96 11.00
CA GLY A 56 -12.73 23.79 10.37
C GLY A 56 -13.17 23.32 8.97
N ALA A 57 -12.78 22.10 8.54
CA ALA A 57 -13.19 21.56 7.25
C ALA A 57 -14.69 21.41 7.13
N GLY A 58 -15.37 20.96 8.19
CA GLY A 58 -16.82 20.71 8.16
C GLY A 58 -17.62 21.95 7.76
N LYS A 59 -17.33 23.10 8.37
CA LYS A 59 -17.96 24.39 7.98
C LYS A 59 -17.71 24.76 6.52
N ARG A 60 -16.47 24.67 6.04
CA ARG A 60 -16.11 25.01 4.64
C ARG A 60 -16.80 24.07 3.64
N VAL A 61 -16.84 22.78 3.95
CA VAL A 61 -17.50 21.76 3.13
C VAL A 61 -19.01 22.00 3.14
N ALA A 62 -19.62 22.27 4.30
CA ALA A 62 -21.05 22.56 4.41
C ALA A 62 -21.46 23.75 3.53
N GLU A 63 -20.75 24.88 3.64
CA GLU A 63 -21.04 26.08 2.84
C GLU A 63 -21.02 25.80 1.32
N GLN A 64 -20.10 24.96 0.84
CA GLN A 64 -19.98 24.65 -0.59
C GLN A 64 -20.97 23.58 -1.05
N LEU A 65 -21.15 22.50 -0.29
CA LEU A 65 -22.07 21.42 -0.69
C LEU A 65 -23.53 21.88 -0.66
N ILE A 66 -23.92 22.71 0.30
CA ILE A 66 -25.27 23.33 0.33
C ILE A 66 -25.47 24.21 -0.91
N LYS A 67 -24.48 25.02 -1.29
CA LYS A 67 -24.54 25.82 -2.52
C LYS A 67 -24.64 24.96 -3.79
N HIS A 68 -23.95 23.83 -3.83
CA HIS A 68 -24.07 22.87 -4.93
C HIS A 68 -25.48 22.25 -4.99
N TYR A 69 -26.04 21.91 -3.83
CA TYR A 69 -27.40 21.37 -3.72
C TYR A 69 -28.45 22.39 -4.18
N ASP A 70 -28.42 23.62 -3.65
CA ASP A 70 -29.33 24.71 -4.05
C ASP A 70 -29.20 25.09 -5.53
N GLY A 71 -28.02 24.84 -6.11
CA GLY A 71 -27.73 25.01 -7.54
C GLY A 71 -28.12 23.81 -8.42
N TYR A 72 -28.86 22.83 -7.88
CA TYR A 72 -29.31 21.61 -8.57
C TYR A 72 -28.18 20.73 -9.12
N LYS A 73 -26.96 20.80 -8.56
CA LYS A 73 -25.81 20.03 -9.06
C LYS A 73 -25.97 18.51 -8.86
N TYR A 74 -26.75 18.10 -7.85
CA TYR A 74 -27.01 16.69 -7.54
C TYR A 74 -28.33 16.17 -8.13
N LEU A 75 -29.07 17.01 -8.87
CA LEU A 75 -30.31 16.61 -9.52
C LEU A 75 -30.03 15.49 -10.55
N GLY A 76 -30.79 14.39 -10.46
CA GLY A 76 -30.63 13.23 -11.33
C GLY A 76 -29.55 12.24 -10.90
N PHE A 77 -28.86 12.48 -9.78
CA PHE A 77 -28.00 11.50 -9.11
C PHE A 77 -28.79 10.72 -8.05
N ASP A 78 -29.94 10.17 -8.45
CA ASP A 78 -30.88 9.57 -7.49
C ASP A 78 -30.40 8.18 -7.02
N GLN A 79 -29.48 7.55 -7.75
CA GLN A 79 -28.87 6.29 -7.33
C GLN A 79 -27.82 6.55 -6.24
N PRO A 80 -27.83 5.83 -5.11
CA PRO A 80 -26.87 6.04 -4.03
C PRO A 80 -25.40 6.01 -4.48
N SER A 81 -25.01 5.08 -5.37
CA SER A 81 -23.65 5.01 -5.91
C SER A 81 -23.24 6.27 -6.66
N ASP A 82 -24.14 6.77 -7.52
CA ASP A 82 -23.84 7.91 -8.38
C ASP A 82 -23.76 9.19 -7.55
N PHE A 83 -24.63 9.32 -6.54
CA PHE A 83 -24.56 10.40 -5.56
C PHE A 83 -23.29 10.34 -4.71
N ALA A 84 -22.89 9.15 -4.27
CA ALA A 84 -21.69 8.92 -3.48
C ALA A 84 -20.41 9.30 -4.25
N ASP A 85 -20.29 8.87 -5.49
CA ASP A 85 -19.18 9.23 -6.37
C ASP A 85 -19.14 10.76 -6.57
N LYS A 86 -20.31 11.37 -6.79
CA LYS A 86 -20.41 12.81 -6.98
C LYS A 86 -20.01 13.62 -5.74
N LEU A 87 -20.45 13.19 -4.55
CA LEU A 87 -20.05 13.80 -3.28
C LEU A 87 -18.56 13.61 -3.01
N SER A 88 -18.01 12.42 -3.30
CA SER A 88 -16.58 12.13 -3.15
C SER A 88 -15.75 13.10 -3.97
N ASP A 89 -16.04 13.26 -5.26
CA ASP A 89 -15.33 14.18 -6.15
C ASP A 89 -15.33 15.62 -5.60
N ASP A 90 -16.51 16.09 -5.16
CA ASP A 90 -16.66 17.46 -4.66
C ASP A 90 -15.89 17.68 -3.34
N ILE A 91 -15.95 16.74 -2.40
CA ILE A 91 -15.25 16.86 -1.12
C ILE A 91 -13.73 16.75 -1.31
N GLN A 92 -13.27 15.82 -2.16
CA GLN A 92 -11.84 15.67 -2.47
C GLN A 92 -11.28 16.90 -3.17
N ALA A 93 -12.04 17.52 -4.07
CA ALA A 93 -11.64 18.77 -4.71
C ALA A 93 -11.56 19.94 -3.71
N LEU A 94 -12.51 20.02 -2.77
CA LEU A 94 -12.56 21.07 -1.75
C LEU A 94 -11.44 20.94 -0.71
N LEU A 95 -11.18 19.71 -0.26
CA LEU A 95 -10.20 19.42 0.80
C LEU A 95 -8.80 19.13 0.25
N LYS A 96 -8.67 18.87 -1.05
CA LYS A 96 -7.43 18.42 -1.70
C LYS A 96 -6.85 17.17 -1.03
N ASP A 97 -7.72 16.26 -0.61
CA ASP A 97 -7.38 15.02 0.07
C ASP A 97 -8.27 13.89 -0.45
N SER A 98 -7.66 12.92 -1.13
CA SER A 98 -8.34 11.75 -1.70
C SER A 98 -8.79 10.72 -0.66
N SER A 99 -8.47 10.93 0.61
CA SER A 99 -8.81 10.02 1.70
C SER A 99 -10.25 10.20 2.19
N PHE A 100 -10.94 11.26 1.76
CA PHE A 100 -12.36 11.47 2.00
C PHE A 100 -13.17 10.80 0.89
N VAL A 101 -13.89 9.73 1.22
CA VAL A 101 -14.63 8.93 0.24
C VAL A 101 -16.02 8.64 0.76
N VAL A 102 -17.05 8.99 0.00
CA VAL A 102 -18.42 8.51 0.20
C VAL A 102 -18.62 7.30 -0.69
N HIS A 103 -19.18 6.23 -0.14
CA HIS A 103 -19.41 5.00 -0.88
C HIS A 103 -20.73 4.36 -0.43
N ALA A 104 -21.25 3.44 -1.24
CA ALA A 104 -22.44 2.69 -0.89
C ALA A 104 -22.21 1.90 0.41
N ASN A 105 -23.19 1.97 1.31
CA ASN A 105 -23.35 1.03 2.40
C ASN A 105 -23.84 -0.30 1.82
N ASP A 106 -22.92 -1.00 1.15
CA ASP A 106 -23.12 -2.42 0.93
C ASP A 106 -23.25 -3.01 2.33
N ASN A 107 -24.43 -3.50 2.72
CA ASN A 107 -24.61 -4.45 3.82
C ASN A 107 -23.84 -5.75 3.50
N LYS A 108 -22.54 -5.64 3.17
CA LYS A 108 -21.61 -6.69 3.49
C LYS A 108 -21.84 -6.87 4.97
N PRO A 109 -22.20 -8.08 5.45
CA PRO A 109 -21.90 -8.37 6.83
C PRO A 109 -20.49 -7.88 7.01
N GLU A 110 -20.29 -6.93 7.94
CA GLU A 110 -19.00 -6.68 8.58
C GLU A 110 -18.33 -8.05 8.53
N ILE A 111 -17.29 -8.26 7.71
CA ILE A 111 -16.85 -9.62 7.41
C ILE A 111 -16.51 -10.20 8.77
N LEU A 112 -17.49 -10.96 9.29
CA LEU A 112 -17.44 -11.77 10.47
C LEU A 112 -16.21 -12.55 10.18
N ALA A 113 -15.18 -12.23 10.96
CA ALA A 113 -13.88 -12.87 10.99
C ALA A 113 -13.68 -13.75 9.76
N ARG A 114 -12.81 -13.34 8.84
CA ARG A 114 -12.04 -14.37 8.14
C ARG A 114 -11.61 -15.32 9.26
N THR A 115 -12.22 -16.50 9.24
CA THR A 115 -12.29 -17.36 10.40
C THR A 115 -10.87 -17.54 10.88
N THR A 116 -10.74 -17.55 12.19
CA THR A 116 -9.54 -17.51 13.03
C THR A 116 -8.47 -18.58 12.75
N ASP A 117 -8.23 -18.98 11.50
CA ASP A 117 -7.43 -20.16 11.12
C ASP A 117 -6.59 -20.02 9.83
N SER A 118 -6.28 -18.82 9.33
CA SER A 118 -5.08 -18.69 8.46
C SER A 118 -4.44 -17.29 8.46
N ALA A 119 -4.03 -16.82 9.64
CA ALA A 119 -2.87 -15.94 9.69
C ALA A 119 -1.62 -16.82 9.49
N SER A 120 -1.05 -16.83 8.28
CA SER A 120 0.17 -17.58 8.01
C SER A 120 1.32 -16.61 7.83
N ASN A 121 1.96 -16.22 8.94
CA ASN A 121 3.35 -15.80 8.84
C ASN A 121 4.11 -16.93 8.13
N LYS A 122 4.81 -16.64 7.04
CA LYS A 122 5.64 -17.63 6.36
C LYS A 122 7.09 -17.30 6.58
N ILE A 123 7.87 -18.32 6.93
CA ILE A 123 9.31 -18.20 7.10
C ILE A 123 9.96 -19.03 6.01
N SER A 124 10.82 -18.39 5.22
CA SER A 124 11.75 -19.05 4.32
C SER A 124 13.17 -18.80 4.81
N ARG A 125 13.90 -19.88 5.11
CA ARG A 125 15.34 -19.81 5.44
C ARG A 125 16.09 -19.72 4.12
N VAL A 126 16.70 -18.57 3.84
CA VAL A 126 17.58 -18.40 2.67
C VAL A 126 18.85 -19.22 2.88
N ASN A 127 19.33 -19.17 4.11
CA ASN A 127 20.35 -20.01 4.72
C ASN A 127 20.10 -20.05 6.24
N ASP A 128 21.02 -20.57 7.03
CA ASP A 128 20.89 -20.61 8.51
C ASP A 128 20.84 -19.20 9.13
N GLU A 129 21.40 -18.20 8.44
CA GLU A 129 21.65 -16.86 8.94
C GLU A 129 20.49 -15.89 8.62
N ILE A 130 19.81 -16.04 7.49
CA ILE A 130 18.81 -15.07 7.01
C ILE A 130 17.41 -15.69 7.04
N ALA A 131 16.53 -15.09 7.82
CA ALA A 131 15.11 -15.42 7.81
C ALA A 131 14.32 -14.41 6.95
N LEU A 132 13.80 -14.88 5.81
CA LEU A 132 12.80 -14.15 5.04
C LEU A 132 11.42 -14.44 5.61
N ILE A 133 10.70 -13.39 5.97
CA ILE A 133 9.44 -13.46 6.72
C ILE A 133 8.35 -12.73 5.93
N GLU A 134 7.40 -13.47 5.37
CA GLU A 134 6.11 -12.89 4.96
C GLU A 134 5.33 -12.61 6.25
N LEU A 135 5.39 -11.37 6.73
CA LEU A 135 4.82 -10.96 8.01
C LEU A 135 3.35 -10.56 7.88
N ASP A 136 2.50 -11.22 8.65
CA ASP A 136 1.11 -10.85 8.80
C ASP A 136 0.93 -9.95 10.04
N LEU A 137 0.79 -8.65 9.80
CA LEU A 137 0.52 -7.64 10.83
C LEU A 137 -0.92 -7.65 11.33
N HIS A 138 -1.69 -8.72 11.12
CA HIS A 138 -2.96 -9.01 11.79
C HIS A 138 -2.85 -10.21 12.73
N SER A 139 -1.65 -10.79 12.85
CA SER A 139 -1.35 -11.90 13.75
C SER A 139 -1.63 -11.54 15.21
N THR A 140 -2.13 -12.52 15.95
CA THR A 140 -2.22 -12.47 17.42
C THR A 140 -0.81 -12.45 18.04
N HIS A 141 -0.70 -12.01 19.30
CA HIS A 141 0.58 -12.06 20.03
C HIS A 141 1.16 -13.47 20.06
N ALA A 142 0.34 -14.51 20.27
CA ALA A 142 0.81 -15.90 20.29
C ALA A 142 1.40 -16.36 18.93
N GLN A 143 0.81 -15.92 17.82
CA GLN A 143 1.35 -16.19 16.48
C GLN A 143 2.67 -15.44 16.24
N ILE A 144 2.78 -14.21 16.72
CA ILE A 144 4.02 -13.42 16.67
C ILE A 144 5.10 -14.05 17.56
N ASP A 145 4.75 -14.53 18.75
CA ASP A 145 5.66 -15.23 19.64
C ASP A 145 6.21 -16.51 19.00
N THR A 146 5.32 -17.27 18.33
CA THR A 146 5.71 -18.47 17.57
C THR A 146 6.65 -18.12 16.42
N LEU A 147 6.35 -17.05 15.66
CA LEU A 147 7.20 -16.55 14.60
C LEU A 147 8.61 -16.21 15.12
N PHE A 148 8.72 -15.41 16.18
CA PHE A 148 10.02 -15.00 16.74
C PHE A 148 10.78 -16.17 17.36
N SER A 149 10.09 -17.16 17.92
CA SER A 149 10.71 -18.41 18.38
C SER A 149 11.32 -19.21 17.21
N GLN A 150 10.63 -19.29 16.07
CA GLN A 150 11.11 -20.01 14.88
C GLN A 150 12.30 -19.34 14.19
N VAL A 151 12.47 -18.02 14.35
CA VAL A 151 13.59 -17.25 13.78
C VAL A 151 14.61 -16.78 14.83
N LYS A 152 14.58 -17.34 16.05
CA LYS A 152 15.46 -16.91 17.15
C LYS A 152 16.96 -16.97 16.81
N ASP A 153 17.35 -17.99 16.05
CA ASP A 153 18.75 -18.24 15.68
C ASP A 153 19.16 -17.55 14.36
N ALA A 154 18.25 -16.84 13.69
CA ALA A 154 18.59 -16.11 12.47
C ALA A 154 19.44 -14.88 12.79
N ASP A 155 20.54 -14.65 12.07
CA ASP A 155 21.40 -13.49 12.22
C ASP A 155 20.84 -12.22 11.55
N VAL A 156 19.88 -12.35 10.63
CA VAL A 156 19.16 -11.23 9.99
C VAL A 156 17.69 -11.56 9.78
N LEU A 157 16.83 -10.56 9.94
CA LEU A 157 15.40 -10.65 9.64
C LEU A 157 15.07 -9.79 8.41
N VAL A 158 14.44 -10.39 7.41
CA VAL A 158 13.92 -9.69 6.22
C VAL A 158 12.41 -9.81 6.22
N PHE A 159 11.69 -8.72 6.48
CA PHE A 159 10.23 -8.70 6.43
C PHE A 159 9.75 -8.40 5.00
N ASP A 160 9.14 -9.37 4.34
CA ASP A 160 8.51 -9.18 3.04
C ASP A 160 7.08 -8.66 3.19
N LEU A 161 6.90 -7.37 2.91
CA LEU A 161 5.62 -6.67 2.99
C LEU A 161 5.10 -6.23 1.61
N ARG A 162 5.69 -6.75 0.53
CA ARG A 162 5.32 -6.39 -0.85
C ARG A 162 3.88 -6.76 -1.19
N ASN A 163 3.36 -7.83 -0.58
CA ASN A 163 2.00 -8.33 -0.81
C ASN A 163 1.18 -8.38 0.50
N SER A 164 1.52 -7.56 1.48
CA SER A 164 0.84 -7.57 2.79
C SER A 164 -0.62 -7.12 2.65
N TYR A 165 -1.55 -7.88 3.24
CA TYR A 165 -2.96 -7.52 3.29
C TYR A 165 -3.25 -6.43 4.33
N SER A 166 -4.25 -5.59 4.07
CA SER A 166 -4.83 -4.69 5.07
C SER A 166 -6.36 -4.84 5.07
N PRO A 167 -6.99 -5.29 6.17
CA PRO A 167 -8.43 -5.21 6.36
C PRO A 167 -8.86 -3.74 6.53
N ALA A 168 -10.17 -3.52 6.39
CA ALA A 168 -10.79 -2.20 6.59
C ALA A 168 -10.64 -1.69 8.05
N VAL A 169 -10.66 -2.61 9.03
CA VAL A 169 -10.44 -2.27 10.45
C VAL A 169 -8.95 -2.40 10.77
N ILE A 170 -8.32 -1.26 11.07
CA ILE A 170 -6.88 -1.20 11.29
C ILE A 170 -6.59 -1.17 12.80
N THR A 171 -6.30 -2.32 13.40
CA THR A 171 -5.77 -2.36 14.77
C THR A 171 -4.25 -2.18 14.78
N SER A 172 -3.73 -1.58 15.85
CA SER A 172 -2.30 -1.25 15.98
C SER A 172 -1.52 -2.17 16.93
N ASP A 173 -2.20 -3.19 17.47
CA ASP A 173 -1.68 -3.99 18.57
C ASP A 173 -0.56 -4.94 18.11
N SER A 174 -0.76 -5.65 17.01
CA SER A 174 0.24 -6.50 16.33
C SER A 174 1.47 -5.70 15.90
N LEU A 175 1.29 -4.53 15.28
CA LEU A 175 2.37 -3.63 14.86
C LEU A 175 3.22 -3.20 16.06
N GLN A 176 2.59 -2.77 17.16
CA GLN A 176 3.28 -2.42 18.39
C GLN A 176 4.02 -3.63 18.98
N TYR A 177 3.40 -4.82 18.94
CA TYR A 177 3.96 -6.04 19.50
C TYR A 177 5.19 -6.54 18.72
N VAL A 178 5.11 -6.61 17.38
CA VAL A 178 6.27 -6.94 16.52
C VAL A 178 7.39 -5.93 16.73
N ALA A 179 7.08 -4.63 16.74
CA ALA A 179 8.11 -3.61 17.01
C ALA A 179 8.75 -3.81 18.39
N SER A 180 8.00 -4.25 19.41
CA SER A 180 8.54 -4.49 20.76
C SER A 180 9.56 -5.62 20.82
N TYR A 181 9.53 -6.59 19.89
CA TYR A 181 10.62 -7.56 19.71
C TYR A 181 11.90 -6.92 19.16
N LEU A 182 11.80 -5.83 18.41
CA LEU A 182 12.91 -5.22 17.67
C LEU A 182 13.60 -4.08 18.44
N PHE A 183 13.20 -3.76 19.67
CA PHE A 183 13.85 -2.70 20.47
C PHE A 183 14.13 -3.17 21.90
N ASN A 184 15.40 -3.06 22.31
CA ASN A 184 15.81 -3.39 23.68
C ASN A 184 15.37 -2.33 24.70
N GLN A 185 15.36 -1.06 24.29
CA GLN A 185 15.03 0.08 25.14
C GLN A 185 13.59 0.57 24.90
N PRO A 186 12.92 1.13 25.91
CA PRO A 186 11.63 1.78 25.74
C PRO A 186 11.69 2.87 24.66
N THR A 187 10.98 2.66 23.55
CA THR A 187 11.06 3.51 22.35
C THR A 187 9.66 4.01 21.99
N THR A 188 9.52 5.31 21.72
CA THR A 188 8.29 5.87 21.14
C THR A 188 8.22 5.49 19.67
N LEU A 189 7.24 4.66 19.30
CA LEU A 189 7.10 4.13 17.96
C LEU A 189 6.45 5.16 17.02
N TYR A 190 5.31 5.70 17.44
CA TYR A 190 4.55 6.67 16.68
C TYR A 190 3.61 7.47 17.58
N GLN A 191 3.09 8.55 17.02
CA GLN A 191 2.08 9.42 17.60
C GLN A 191 0.82 9.41 16.73
N LEU A 192 -0.33 9.41 17.39
CA LEU A 192 -1.63 9.62 16.77
C LEU A 192 -2.19 10.94 17.28
N GLU A 193 -2.47 11.87 16.37
CA GLU A 193 -3.12 13.14 16.68
C GLU A 193 -4.57 13.09 16.19
N GLN A 194 -5.52 13.42 17.04
CA GLN A 194 -6.94 13.60 16.70
C GLN A 194 -7.30 15.07 16.91
N PRO A 195 -7.05 15.94 15.93
CA PRO A 195 -7.19 17.39 16.07
C PRO A 195 -8.57 17.82 16.56
N ALA A 196 -9.63 17.22 16.00
CA ALA A 196 -11.02 17.54 16.38
C ALA A 196 -11.33 17.24 17.86
N LYS A 197 -10.64 16.24 18.45
CA LYS A 197 -10.75 15.89 19.87
C LYS A 197 -9.69 16.57 20.75
N GLN A 198 -8.76 17.33 20.16
CA GLN A 198 -7.58 17.88 20.83
C GLN A 198 -6.79 16.81 21.61
N GLN A 199 -6.75 15.59 21.07
CA GLN A 199 -6.12 14.45 21.72
C GLN A 199 -4.88 14.01 20.94
N THR A 200 -3.84 13.69 21.69
CA THR A 200 -2.61 13.12 21.16
C THR A 200 -2.25 11.89 21.97
N LYS A 201 -2.09 10.74 21.30
CA LYS A 201 -1.69 9.49 21.91
C LYS A 201 -0.33 9.07 21.37
N GLN A 202 0.62 8.81 22.27
CA GLN A 202 1.88 8.19 21.90
C GLN A 202 1.81 6.69 22.12
N VAL A 203 2.31 5.93 21.16
CA VAL A 203 2.48 4.48 21.28
C VAL A 203 3.96 4.19 21.44
N ARG A 204 4.26 3.32 22.42
CA ARG A 204 5.63 2.94 22.79
C ARG A 204 5.79 1.43 22.67
N THR A 205 7.02 0.96 22.55
CA THR A 205 7.34 -0.47 22.74
C THR A 205 6.85 -0.96 24.10
N LEU A 206 6.41 -2.21 24.17
CA LEU A 206 6.12 -2.88 25.43
C LEU A 206 7.41 -3.18 26.20
N ASP A 207 7.31 -3.18 27.53
CA ASP A 207 8.44 -3.49 28.41
C ASP A 207 8.92 -4.93 28.21
N LYS A 208 7.98 -5.86 27.99
CA LYS A 208 8.23 -7.29 27.81
C LYS A 208 7.47 -7.82 26.59
N VAL A 209 8.06 -8.85 26.00
CA VAL A 209 7.44 -9.76 25.02
C VAL A 209 7.59 -11.18 25.57
N ALA A 210 6.88 -12.17 25.03
CA ALA A 210 6.95 -13.54 25.55
C ALA A 210 8.31 -14.21 25.25
N GLY A 211 8.92 -13.89 24.10
CA GLY A 211 10.25 -14.37 23.71
C GLY A 211 11.39 -13.41 24.07
N GLU A 212 12.54 -13.61 23.43
CA GLU A 212 13.70 -12.72 23.59
C GLU A 212 13.59 -11.52 22.64
N LYS A 213 13.83 -10.32 23.18
CA LYS A 213 13.95 -9.12 22.36
C LYS A 213 15.20 -9.25 21.49
N ARG A 214 15.04 -8.98 20.20
CA ARG A 214 16.07 -8.98 19.17
C ARG A 214 16.39 -7.54 18.76
N GLY A 215 16.71 -6.70 19.74
CA GLY A 215 16.95 -5.27 19.50
C GLY A 215 18.13 -4.95 18.59
N GLU A 216 19.10 -5.86 18.53
CA GLU A 216 20.37 -5.66 17.80
C GLU A 216 20.43 -6.39 16.46
N VAL A 217 19.47 -7.30 16.17
CA VAL A 217 19.49 -8.06 14.90
C VAL A 217 19.29 -7.10 13.72
N PRO A 218 20.08 -7.14 12.65
CA PRO A 218 19.80 -6.38 11.45
C PRO A 218 18.41 -6.71 10.87
N VAL A 219 17.70 -5.68 10.42
CA VAL A 219 16.35 -5.81 9.87
C VAL A 219 16.27 -5.12 8.51
N TYR A 220 15.71 -5.83 7.54
CA TYR A 220 15.33 -5.29 6.23
C TYR A 220 13.82 -5.40 6.06
N VAL A 221 13.23 -4.48 5.30
CA VAL A 221 11.80 -4.53 4.95
C VAL A 221 11.63 -4.35 3.45
N LEU A 222 10.89 -5.25 2.82
CA LEU A 222 10.60 -5.20 1.39
C LEU A 222 9.25 -4.57 1.14
N THR A 223 9.19 -3.54 0.30
CA THR A 223 7.95 -2.79 -0.01
C THR A 223 7.60 -2.77 -1.48
N SER A 224 6.31 -2.55 -1.78
CA SER A 224 5.78 -2.33 -3.11
C SER A 224 4.71 -1.23 -3.09
N ALA A 225 4.23 -0.81 -4.26
CA ALA A 225 3.03 0.04 -4.35
C ALA A 225 1.75 -0.62 -3.81
N GLN A 226 1.75 -1.95 -3.62
CA GLN A 226 0.64 -2.73 -3.04
C GLN A 226 0.80 -3.00 -1.55
N THR A 227 1.89 -2.55 -0.91
CA THR A 227 2.08 -2.68 0.54
C THR A 227 0.87 -2.10 1.28
N GLY A 228 0.34 -2.90 2.22
CA GLY A 228 -0.88 -2.61 2.94
C GLY A 228 -0.69 -1.49 3.95
N ILE A 229 -1.78 -0.85 4.38
CA ILE A 229 -1.74 0.35 5.23
C ILE A 229 -0.98 0.11 6.55
N VAL A 230 -1.24 -1.02 7.23
CA VAL A 230 -0.55 -1.36 8.49
C VAL A 230 0.94 -1.62 8.26
N ALA A 231 1.26 -2.31 7.18
CA ALA A 231 2.63 -2.59 6.77
C ALA A 231 3.39 -1.32 6.36
N GLU A 232 2.72 -0.38 5.71
CA GLU A 232 3.28 0.94 5.38
C GLU A 232 3.62 1.72 6.65
N ARG A 233 2.72 1.76 7.64
CA ARG A 233 2.98 2.39 8.96
C ARG A 233 4.15 1.72 9.68
N PHE A 234 4.20 0.39 9.66
CA PHE A 234 5.29 -0.38 10.26
C PHE A 234 6.63 -0.13 9.56
N SER A 235 6.63 -0.02 8.22
CA SER A 235 7.83 0.28 7.46
C SER A 235 8.31 1.72 7.72
N LEU A 236 7.39 2.69 7.72
CA LEU A 236 7.69 4.10 8.00
C LEU A 236 8.24 4.30 9.41
N LEU A 237 7.66 3.63 10.42
CA LEU A 237 8.17 3.76 11.79
C LEU A 237 9.57 3.16 11.93
N LEU A 238 9.83 1.99 11.32
CA LEU A 238 11.14 1.36 11.42
C LEU A 238 12.21 2.16 10.65
N GLN A 239 11.86 2.73 9.50
CA GLN A 239 12.75 3.63 8.76
C GLN A 239 13.07 4.89 9.57
N HIS A 240 12.04 5.56 10.09
CA HIS A 240 12.21 6.80 10.86
C HIS A 240 13.07 6.59 12.11
N LEU A 241 12.91 5.45 12.79
CA LEU A 241 13.70 5.09 13.97
C LEU A 241 15.06 4.47 13.61
N GLN A 242 15.43 4.45 12.32
CA GLN A 242 16.67 3.85 11.80
C GLN A 242 16.85 2.39 12.25
N ARG A 243 15.74 1.68 12.42
CA ARG A 243 15.73 0.29 12.89
C ARG A 243 15.77 -0.72 11.75
N ALA A 244 15.25 -0.36 10.59
CA ALA A 244 15.29 -1.21 9.41
C ALA A 244 15.74 -0.44 8.17
N TYR A 245 16.33 -1.17 7.23
CA TYR A 245 16.64 -0.69 5.89
C TYR A 245 15.54 -1.12 4.92
N ILE A 246 14.89 -0.15 4.27
CA ILE A 246 13.73 -0.36 3.42
C ILE A 246 14.18 -0.52 1.96
N VAL A 247 13.77 -1.61 1.31
CA VAL A 247 14.16 -1.95 -0.06
C VAL A 247 12.92 -2.23 -0.90
N GLY A 248 12.80 -1.62 -2.07
CA GLY A 248 11.66 -1.87 -2.97
C GLY A 248 11.11 -0.61 -3.59
N GLU A 249 9.79 -0.55 -3.75
CA GLU A 249 9.09 0.58 -4.39
C GLU A 249 8.46 1.50 -3.35
N PRO A 250 8.12 2.74 -3.73
CA PRO A 250 7.30 3.61 -2.91
C PRO A 250 5.93 2.97 -2.66
N THR A 251 5.41 3.17 -1.45
CA THR A 251 4.11 2.64 -1.05
C THR A 251 2.96 3.58 -1.47
N ALA A 252 1.73 3.34 -1.00
CA ALA A 252 0.56 4.11 -1.44
C ALA A 252 0.40 5.48 -0.76
N GLY A 253 1.06 5.72 0.39
CA GLY A 253 0.94 6.98 1.14
C GLY A 253 -0.35 7.06 1.95
N ARG A 254 -0.87 5.94 2.44
CA ARG A 254 -2.15 5.86 3.17
C ARG A 254 -1.92 5.57 4.65
N VAL A 255 -1.24 6.46 5.37
CA VAL A 255 -0.87 6.22 6.77
C VAL A 255 -1.83 6.79 7.81
N ASN A 256 -2.68 7.76 7.48
CA ASN A 256 -3.62 8.32 8.46
C ASN A 256 -4.71 7.31 8.84
N ILE A 257 -5.22 7.42 10.08
CA ILE A 257 -6.32 6.56 10.54
C ILE A 257 -7.62 7.08 9.92
N THR A 258 -8.36 6.18 9.28
CA THR A 258 -9.69 6.43 8.75
C THR A 258 -10.74 5.65 9.54
N GLU A 259 -11.94 6.19 9.62
CA GLU A 259 -13.13 5.51 10.13
C GLU A 259 -14.20 5.50 9.04
N ASP A 260 -14.89 4.39 8.87
CA ASP A 260 -16.10 4.32 8.04
C ASP A 260 -17.32 4.64 8.92
N ILE A 261 -18.07 5.67 8.55
CA ILE A 261 -19.18 6.22 9.34
C ILE A 261 -20.43 6.21 8.48
N ALA A 262 -21.53 5.66 8.98
CA ALA A 262 -22.82 5.69 8.27
C ALA A 262 -23.32 7.12 8.10
N LEU A 263 -23.73 7.46 6.88
CA LEU A 263 -24.42 8.71 6.56
C LEU A 263 -25.94 8.50 6.56
N ASP A 264 -26.38 7.35 6.06
CA ASP A 264 -27.75 6.85 6.13
C ASP A 264 -27.76 5.31 6.03
N SER A 265 -28.90 4.70 5.67
CA SER A 265 -28.99 3.23 5.49
C SER A 265 -28.31 2.71 4.21
N SER A 266 -27.91 3.59 3.29
CA SER A 266 -27.43 3.27 1.94
C SER A 266 -26.03 3.79 1.63
N LEU A 267 -25.46 4.67 2.47
CA LEU A 267 -24.19 5.36 2.25
C LEU A 267 -23.32 5.40 3.51
N MET A 268 -22.01 5.31 3.30
CA MET A 268 -20.95 5.42 4.30
C MET A 268 -19.95 6.50 3.88
N LEU A 269 -19.31 7.13 4.86
CA LEU A 269 -18.18 8.05 4.70
C LEU A 269 -16.92 7.42 5.30
N THR A 270 -15.91 7.18 4.47
CA THR A 270 -14.53 7.01 4.92
C THR A 270 -13.95 8.37 5.26
N LEU A 271 -13.69 8.60 6.55
CA LEU A 271 -13.24 9.87 7.09
C LEU A 271 -11.87 9.70 7.77
N PRO A 272 -10.84 10.48 7.39
CA PRO A 272 -9.62 10.56 8.17
C PRO A 272 -9.88 11.20 9.54
N THR A 273 -9.66 10.44 10.62
CA THR A 273 -9.94 10.89 12.01
C THR A 273 -8.70 11.04 12.88
N ALA A 274 -7.56 10.46 12.49
CA ALA A 274 -6.29 10.68 13.19
C ALA A 274 -5.09 10.76 12.24
N ILE A 275 -4.18 11.68 12.54
CA ILE A 275 -2.90 11.84 11.85
C ILE A 275 -1.91 10.85 12.45
N PHE A 276 -1.30 10.01 11.61
CA PHE A 276 -0.19 9.14 12.02
C PHE A 276 1.14 9.85 11.82
N THR A 277 2.01 9.82 12.81
CA THR A 277 3.38 10.33 12.71
C THR A 277 4.36 9.34 13.31
N ALA A 278 5.32 8.85 12.51
CA ALA A 278 6.41 8.03 13.02
C ALA A 278 7.31 8.84 13.99
N GLY A 279 7.67 8.24 15.12
CA GLY A 279 8.50 8.89 16.15
C GLY A 279 7.84 10.08 16.86
N LYS A 280 8.64 11.10 17.23
CA LYS A 280 8.18 12.34 17.87
C LYS A 280 8.17 13.47 16.84
N ARG A 281 7.02 14.14 16.68
CA ARG A 281 6.94 15.40 15.95
C ARG A 281 7.72 16.49 16.70
N SER A 282 8.70 17.10 16.06
CA SER A 282 9.30 18.35 16.54
C SER A 282 8.34 19.50 16.23
N GLU A 283 7.57 19.92 17.25
CA GLU A 283 6.60 21.04 17.30
C GLU A 283 5.58 21.20 16.14
N PRO A 284 4.37 21.70 16.43
CA PRO A 284 3.38 21.95 15.37
C PRO A 284 3.86 23.11 14.49
N GLN A 285 4.28 22.81 13.26
CA GLN A 285 4.34 23.82 12.20
C GLN A 285 2.97 24.52 12.14
N HIS A 286 2.96 25.85 12.30
CA HIS A 286 1.79 26.74 12.26
C HIS A 286 1.17 26.83 10.84
N SER A 287 0.94 25.68 10.23
CA SER A 287 0.36 25.52 8.91
C SER A 287 -1.06 24.99 9.09
N ASP A 288 -2.05 25.76 8.63
CA ASP A 288 -3.45 25.31 8.53
C ASP A 288 -3.62 24.11 7.56
N ALA A 289 -2.56 23.73 6.85
CA ALA A 289 -2.52 22.52 6.03
C ALA A 289 -2.05 21.32 6.87
N VAL A 290 -2.93 20.31 6.98
CA VAL A 290 -2.53 18.95 7.35
C VAL A 290 -1.64 18.43 6.21
N PRO A 291 -0.40 18.00 6.47
CA PRO A 291 0.43 17.42 5.43
C PRO A 291 -0.28 16.19 4.86
N SER A 292 -0.51 16.17 3.54
CA SER A 292 -0.96 14.96 2.87
C SER A 292 0.04 13.84 3.17
N PRO A 293 -0.40 12.65 3.59
CA PRO A 293 0.51 11.56 3.85
C PRO A 293 1.28 11.24 2.56
N MET A 294 2.61 11.31 2.63
CA MET A 294 3.47 11.01 1.48
C MET A 294 3.73 9.50 1.43
N PRO A 295 3.79 8.90 0.23
CA PRO A 295 4.34 7.56 0.04
C PRO A 295 5.67 7.38 0.77
N LEU A 296 5.83 6.27 1.49
CA LEU A 296 7.12 5.86 2.03
C LEU A 296 8.10 5.76 0.87
N GLN A 297 9.24 6.46 0.96
CA GLN A 297 10.34 6.29 0.01
C GLN A 297 11.32 5.26 0.56
N PRO A 298 11.62 4.18 -0.17
CA PRO A 298 12.57 3.15 0.26
C PRO A 298 14.00 3.71 0.31
N ASP A 299 14.83 3.18 1.21
CA ASP A 299 16.25 3.53 1.31
C ASP A 299 17.04 3.04 0.08
N LEU A 300 16.63 1.88 -0.44
CA LEU A 300 17.07 1.35 -1.74
C LEU A 300 15.87 1.21 -2.68
N LEU A 301 15.73 2.19 -3.58
CA LEU A 301 14.69 2.20 -4.61
C LEU A 301 14.99 1.18 -5.71
N VAL A 302 14.23 0.08 -5.71
CA VAL A 302 14.28 -0.98 -6.70
C VAL A 302 12.87 -1.47 -6.99
N THR A 303 12.64 -2.07 -8.15
CA THR A 303 11.31 -2.66 -8.39
C THR A 303 11.05 -3.83 -7.42
N SER A 304 9.79 -3.98 -7.00
CA SER A 304 9.43 -4.81 -5.85
C SER A 304 9.83 -6.26 -6.02
N PHE A 305 9.77 -6.83 -7.22
CA PHE A 305 10.20 -8.22 -7.45
C PHE A 305 11.73 -8.42 -7.27
N LEU A 306 12.56 -7.38 -7.48
CA LEU A 306 14.00 -7.41 -7.20
C LEU A 306 14.34 -7.11 -5.75
N ALA A 307 13.40 -6.60 -4.96
CA ALA A 307 13.69 -6.12 -3.61
C ALA A 307 14.40 -7.18 -2.76
N PHE A 308 13.98 -8.44 -2.85
CA PHE A 308 14.64 -9.53 -2.12
C PHE A 308 16.04 -9.85 -2.66
N SER A 309 16.21 -9.98 -3.99
CA SER A 309 17.53 -10.28 -4.57
C SER A 309 18.57 -9.19 -4.30
N GLU A 310 18.12 -7.94 -4.21
CA GLU A 310 18.96 -6.79 -3.84
C GLU A 310 19.26 -6.74 -2.34
N THR A 311 18.30 -7.20 -1.52
CA THR A 311 18.45 -7.26 -0.06
C THR A 311 19.36 -8.40 0.37
N GLN A 312 19.30 -9.56 -0.31
CA GLN A 312 19.99 -10.78 0.11
C GLN A 312 21.48 -10.57 0.44
N PRO A 313 22.33 -9.99 -0.42
CA PRO A 313 23.76 -9.84 -0.09
C PRO A 313 24.02 -8.76 0.97
N LEU A 314 23.16 -7.73 1.07
CA LEU A 314 23.22 -6.77 2.18
C LEU A 314 22.92 -7.49 3.50
N ALA A 315 21.95 -8.40 3.49
CA ALA A 315 21.60 -9.26 4.62
C ALA A 315 22.71 -10.28 4.94
N GLU A 316 23.35 -10.90 3.95
CA GLU A 316 24.50 -11.80 4.17
C GLU A 316 25.66 -11.07 4.86
N GLN A 317 25.99 -9.86 4.41
CA GLN A 317 27.00 -9.04 5.06
C GLN A 317 26.59 -8.69 6.50
N SER A 318 25.34 -8.24 6.69
CA SER A 318 24.83 -7.86 8.00
C SER A 318 24.81 -9.05 8.96
N ALA A 319 24.58 -10.26 8.46
CA ALA A 319 24.61 -11.49 9.25
C ALA A 319 26.01 -11.76 9.81
N VAL A 320 27.05 -11.61 8.99
CA VAL A 320 28.43 -11.77 9.43
C VAL A 320 28.82 -10.70 10.44
N GLU A 321 28.53 -9.43 10.15
CA GLU A 321 28.80 -8.33 11.07
C GLU A 321 28.12 -8.55 12.42
N TYR A 322 26.83 -8.93 12.39
CA TYR A 322 26.07 -9.26 13.60
C TYR A 322 26.69 -10.44 14.36
N ARG A 323 27.06 -11.53 13.68
CA ARG A 323 27.69 -12.70 14.31
C ARG A 323 29.01 -12.35 15.01
N VAL A 324 29.86 -11.54 14.38
CA VAL A 324 31.12 -11.06 14.97
C VAL A 324 30.84 -10.20 16.19
N LEU A 325 29.86 -9.28 16.12
CA LEU A 325 29.45 -8.46 17.27
C LEU A 325 28.93 -9.30 18.44
N GLN A 326 28.25 -10.41 18.16
CA GLN A 326 27.78 -11.36 19.17
C GLN A 326 28.88 -12.31 19.67
N GLY A 327 30.15 -12.15 19.23
CA GLY A 327 31.27 -13.00 19.63
C GLY A 327 31.23 -14.43 19.09
N ARG A 328 30.38 -14.69 18.08
CA ARG A 328 30.22 -15.99 17.42
C ARG A 328 31.04 -16.15 16.14
N GLY A 329 31.74 -15.09 15.73
CA GLY A 329 32.57 -15.05 14.51
C GLY A 329 33.90 -14.32 14.75
N THR A 330 34.79 -14.39 13.77
CA THR A 330 36.10 -13.72 13.80
C THR A 330 36.08 -12.38 13.05
N PRO A 331 36.80 -11.34 13.51
CA PRO A 331 36.90 -10.09 12.75
C PRO A 331 37.42 -10.27 11.31
N GLN A 332 38.12 -11.36 11.01
CA GLN A 332 38.59 -11.69 9.67
C GLN A 332 37.45 -12.13 8.73
N GLU A 333 36.36 -12.67 9.26
CA GLU A 333 35.17 -13.08 8.49
C GLU A 333 34.47 -11.89 7.84
N THR A 334 34.43 -10.72 8.49
CA THR A 334 33.85 -9.50 7.90
C THR A 334 34.66 -8.98 6.71
N PHE A 335 35.95 -9.34 6.62
CA PHE A 335 36.82 -8.99 5.49
C PHE A 335 36.91 -10.09 4.43
N SER A 336 36.57 -11.35 4.78
CA SER A 336 36.73 -12.52 3.90
C SER A 336 35.48 -12.89 3.13
N GLN A 337 34.29 -12.43 3.54
CA GLN A 337 33.15 -12.44 2.63
C GLN A 337 33.47 -11.52 1.45
N ASN A 338 33.70 -12.15 0.30
CA ASN A 338 33.49 -11.51 -1.00
C ASN A 338 32.13 -10.82 -0.89
N LYS A 339 32.12 -9.49 -0.77
CA LYS A 339 30.96 -8.62 -0.88
C LYS A 339 30.02 -9.28 -1.88
N GLY A 340 28.93 -9.87 -1.41
CA GLY A 340 28.09 -10.76 -2.20
C GLY A 340 27.89 -10.12 -3.55
N ALA A 341 28.55 -10.66 -4.58
CA ALA A 341 28.53 -10.05 -5.88
C ALA A 341 27.11 -10.29 -6.40
N ILE A 342 26.21 -9.33 -6.19
CA ILE A 342 25.14 -9.17 -7.17
C ILE A 342 25.87 -8.79 -8.43
N SER A 343 26.10 -9.76 -9.31
CA SER A 343 26.67 -9.49 -10.62
C SER A 343 25.57 -8.88 -11.49
N TYR A 344 25.29 -7.60 -11.23
CA TYR A 344 24.90 -6.74 -12.32
C TYR A 344 26.17 -6.47 -13.12
N SER A 345 26.09 -6.60 -14.44
CA SER A 345 27.23 -6.22 -15.29
C SER A 345 27.71 -4.82 -14.91
N ASP A 346 29.03 -4.60 -14.89
CA ASP A 346 29.60 -3.26 -14.71
C ASP A 346 28.85 -2.23 -15.53
N TRP A 347 28.65 -1.03 -14.98
CA TRP A 347 28.03 0.08 -15.69
C TRP A 347 28.69 0.24 -17.05
N ARG A 348 27.88 0.19 -18.11
CA ARG A 348 28.35 0.34 -19.48
C ARG A 348 27.96 1.73 -19.96
N PHE A 349 28.95 2.49 -20.40
CA PHE A 349 28.69 3.68 -21.21
C PHE A 349 28.15 3.26 -22.57
N TYR A 350 27.03 3.85 -22.97
CA TYR A 350 26.59 3.75 -24.34
C TYR A 350 27.47 4.65 -25.22
N GLY A 351 28.18 4.06 -26.18
CA GLY A 351 29.25 4.70 -26.97
C GLY A 351 28.83 5.77 -27.98
N SER A 352 27.81 6.58 -27.69
CA SER A 352 27.33 7.69 -28.52
C SER A 352 27.40 9.02 -27.74
N ASP A 353 26.98 10.13 -28.34
CA ASP A 353 26.84 11.45 -27.67
C ASP A 353 25.80 11.48 -26.53
N CYS A 354 25.11 10.36 -26.27
CA CYS A 354 24.26 10.19 -25.11
C CYS A 354 25.08 9.81 -23.86
N ALA A 355 25.21 10.75 -22.92
CA ALA A 355 25.84 10.53 -21.61
C ALA A 355 24.95 9.67 -20.68
N LEU A 356 24.66 8.44 -21.08
CA LEU A 356 23.85 7.47 -20.33
C LEU A 356 24.67 6.22 -20.03
N GLU A 357 24.81 5.92 -18.75
CA GLU A 357 25.25 4.60 -18.30
C GLU A 357 24.03 3.69 -18.14
N TYR A 358 24.21 2.41 -18.45
CA TYR A 358 23.21 1.39 -18.19
C TYR A 358 23.85 0.12 -17.64
N ARG A 359 23.07 -0.62 -16.85
CA ARG A 359 23.40 -1.97 -16.40
C ARG A 359 22.18 -2.87 -16.45
N LEU A 360 22.41 -4.16 -16.63
CA LEU A 360 21.39 -5.16 -16.90
C LEU A 360 21.50 -6.31 -15.89
N SER A 361 20.36 -6.87 -15.48
CA SER A 361 20.28 -8.11 -14.71
C SER A 361 20.36 -9.33 -15.62
N GLU A 362 20.52 -10.51 -15.01
CA GLU A 362 20.27 -11.78 -15.70
C GLU A 362 18.81 -11.87 -16.21
N PRO A 363 18.57 -12.60 -17.31
CA PRO A 363 17.23 -12.87 -17.84
C PRO A 363 16.38 -13.68 -16.86
N MET A 364 15.13 -13.27 -16.66
CA MET A 364 14.14 -14.04 -15.90
C MET A 364 12.99 -14.51 -16.80
N TYR A 365 12.68 -15.80 -16.78
CA TYR A 365 11.56 -16.35 -17.53
C TYR A 365 10.23 -16.14 -16.80
N ASN A 366 9.24 -15.54 -17.47
CA ASN A 366 7.89 -15.36 -16.96
C ASN A 366 6.97 -16.43 -17.54
N ALA A 367 6.59 -17.41 -16.72
CA ALA A 367 5.77 -18.56 -17.12
C ALA A 367 4.36 -18.19 -17.61
N ASN A 368 3.78 -17.08 -17.14
CA ASN A 368 2.44 -16.62 -17.57
C ASN A 368 2.45 -16.02 -18.98
N THR A 369 3.59 -15.48 -19.40
CA THR A 369 3.74 -14.79 -20.71
C THR A 369 4.64 -15.54 -21.68
N GLU A 370 5.25 -16.65 -21.23
CA GLU A 370 6.23 -17.45 -21.95
C GLU A 370 7.39 -16.64 -22.53
N ARG A 371 7.84 -15.62 -21.77
CA ARG A 371 8.83 -14.63 -22.23
C ARG A 371 9.84 -14.29 -21.14
N TYR A 372 11.05 -13.96 -21.57
CA TYR A 372 12.14 -13.48 -20.74
C TYR A 372 12.05 -11.97 -20.51
N GLN A 373 12.20 -11.55 -19.27
CA GLN A 373 12.26 -10.15 -18.87
C GLN A 373 13.63 -9.85 -18.28
N PHE A 374 14.12 -8.66 -18.54
CA PHE A 374 15.43 -8.21 -18.07
C PHE A 374 15.23 -6.91 -17.31
N ALA A 375 15.57 -6.91 -16.03
CA ALA A 375 15.59 -5.67 -15.29
C ALA A 375 16.83 -4.87 -15.70
N TYR A 376 16.68 -3.55 -15.69
CA TYR A 376 17.79 -2.66 -16.04
C TYR A 376 17.71 -1.36 -15.27
N GLN A 377 18.88 -0.76 -15.10
CA GLN A 377 19.03 0.57 -14.52
C GLN A 377 19.77 1.49 -15.48
N LEU A 378 19.39 2.76 -15.43
CA LEU A 378 19.90 3.84 -16.25
C LEU A 378 20.33 4.99 -15.36
N ARG A 379 21.45 5.61 -15.71
CA ARG A 379 21.96 6.79 -15.04
C ARG A 379 22.45 7.81 -16.05
N TYR A 380 21.94 9.03 -15.96
CA TYR A 380 22.37 10.14 -16.81
C TYR A 380 23.59 10.83 -16.22
N TYR A 381 24.58 11.16 -17.05
CA TYR A 381 25.83 11.85 -16.68
C TYR A 381 26.06 13.16 -17.44
N GLY A 382 25.10 13.59 -18.26
CA GLY A 382 25.21 14.87 -18.94
C GLY A 382 24.88 16.04 -18.00
N HIS A 383 25.00 17.26 -18.53
CA HIS A 383 24.73 18.48 -17.79
C HIS A 383 23.25 18.86 -17.83
N GLY A 384 22.69 19.25 -16.67
CA GLY A 384 21.30 19.70 -16.55
C GLY A 384 20.27 18.56 -16.53
N SER A 385 18.99 18.89 -16.66
CA SER A 385 17.92 17.90 -16.84
C SER A 385 17.83 17.47 -18.30
N ALA A 386 17.52 16.20 -18.54
CA ALA A 386 17.43 15.66 -19.88
C ALA A 386 16.24 14.72 -20.03
N LYS A 387 15.54 14.83 -21.15
CA LYS A 387 14.64 13.79 -21.62
C LYS A 387 15.42 12.91 -22.59
N MET A 388 15.34 11.60 -22.42
CA MET A 388 16.08 10.65 -23.24
C MET A 388 15.15 9.62 -23.84
N ARG A 389 15.48 9.19 -25.06
CA ARG A 389 14.92 8.01 -25.71
C ARG A 389 16.01 6.97 -25.86
N TYR A 390 15.72 5.74 -25.48
CA TYR A 390 16.67 4.65 -25.56
C TYR A 390 16.01 3.36 -26.03
N SER A 391 16.81 2.47 -26.61
CA SER A 391 16.36 1.17 -27.11
C SER A 391 17.22 0.04 -26.57
N LEU A 392 16.56 -1.00 -26.06
CA LEU A 392 17.19 -2.25 -25.58
C LEU A 392 16.83 -3.38 -26.53
N GLY A 393 17.76 -4.30 -26.79
CA GLY A 393 17.47 -5.47 -27.62
C GLY A 393 18.50 -6.59 -27.53
N ASN A 394 18.09 -7.79 -27.98
CA ASN A 394 18.92 -8.99 -28.12
C ASN A 394 19.32 -9.26 -29.58
N GLY A 395 19.07 -8.31 -30.49
CA GLY A 395 19.38 -8.43 -31.92
C GLY A 395 18.22 -8.98 -32.76
N ILE A 396 17.26 -9.68 -32.16
CA ILE A 396 16.03 -10.16 -32.83
C ILE A 396 14.85 -9.27 -32.45
N GLU A 397 14.73 -8.95 -31.17
CA GLU A 397 13.69 -8.11 -30.60
C GLU A 397 14.32 -6.86 -30.00
N GLN A 398 13.53 -5.79 -29.99
CA GLN A 398 13.90 -4.53 -29.40
C GLN A 398 12.70 -3.82 -28.79
N MET A 399 12.98 -2.97 -27.80
CA MET A 399 12.00 -2.10 -27.18
C MET A 399 12.55 -0.68 -27.11
N THR A 400 11.69 0.33 -27.26
CA THR A 400 12.06 1.75 -27.17
C THR A 400 11.27 2.42 -26.06
N GLN A 401 11.95 3.23 -25.25
CA GLN A 401 11.36 3.92 -24.11
C GLN A 401 11.88 5.35 -23.99
N GLN A 402 11.10 6.17 -23.29
CA GLN A 402 11.48 7.53 -22.92
C GLN A 402 11.62 7.62 -21.40
N ALA A 403 12.64 8.32 -20.93
CA ALA A 403 12.85 8.62 -19.52
C ALA A 403 13.28 10.08 -19.34
N ASN A 404 12.79 10.72 -18.29
CA ASN A 404 13.20 12.07 -17.89
C ASN A 404 14.15 11.96 -16.70
N PHE A 405 15.30 12.63 -16.78
CA PHE A 405 16.32 12.68 -15.74
C PHE A 405 16.44 14.11 -15.21
N ALA A 406 16.38 14.28 -13.90
CA ALA A 406 16.49 15.58 -13.25
C ALA A 406 17.94 16.11 -13.27
N ASP A 407 18.93 15.24 -12.97
CA ASP A 407 20.34 15.59 -12.88
C ASP A 407 21.27 14.36 -13.06
N LYS A 408 22.58 14.56 -12.84
CA LYS A 408 23.64 13.55 -12.98
C LYS A 408 23.64 12.40 -11.96
N SER A 409 22.79 12.49 -10.95
CA SER A 409 22.58 11.46 -9.91
C SER A 409 21.25 10.75 -10.07
N ASP A 410 20.37 11.20 -10.98
CA ASP A 410 19.05 10.60 -11.17
C ASP A 410 19.17 9.18 -11.77
N LEU A 411 18.71 8.21 -10.99
CA LEU A 411 18.73 6.79 -11.32
C LEU A 411 17.32 6.36 -11.74
N LYS A 412 17.20 5.71 -12.91
CA LYS A 412 15.94 5.12 -13.37
C LYS A 412 16.06 3.61 -13.45
N SER A 413 15.07 2.92 -12.90
CA SER A 413 14.96 1.46 -12.93
C SER A 413 13.71 1.07 -13.71
N ALA A 414 13.77 0.00 -14.49
CA ALA A 414 12.62 -0.54 -15.20
C ALA A 414 12.83 -2.00 -15.63
N ILE A 415 11.77 -2.62 -16.15
CA ILE A 415 11.77 -3.98 -16.69
C ILE A 415 11.61 -3.92 -18.20
N SER A 416 12.36 -4.75 -18.90
CA SER A 416 12.21 -4.91 -20.33
C SER A 416 10.86 -5.55 -20.69
N ARG A 417 10.30 -5.20 -21.86
CA ARG A 417 9.05 -5.83 -22.35
C ARG A 417 9.39 -7.25 -22.79
N GLY A 418 8.78 -8.24 -22.15
CA GLY A 418 9.07 -9.67 -22.33
C GLY A 418 9.54 -10.04 -23.75
N PHE A 419 10.77 -10.52 -23.85
CA PHE A 419 11.49 -11.00 -25.03
C PHE A 419 11.30 -12.51 -25.15
N LYS A 420 11.33 -13.05 -26.36
CA LYS A 420 11.22 -14.50 -26.62
C LYS A 420 12.53 -15.25 -26.35
N SER A 421 13.64 -14.55 -26.21
CA SER A 421 14.97 -15.13 -26.05
C SER A 421 15.62 -14.66 -24.75
N PHE A 422 16.38 -15.56 -24.11
CA PHE A 422 17.22 -15.30 -22.94
C PHE A 422 18.59 -14.71 -23.32
N GLU A 423 18.85 -14.51 -24.61
CA GLU A 423 20.10 -13.91 -25.08
C GLU A 423 20.36 -12.57 -24.37
N PRO A 424 21.61 -12.30 -23.95
CA PRO A 424 21.97 -11.06 -23.28
C PRO A 424 21.52 -9.85 -24.10
N ILE A 425 20.61 -9.05 -23.54
CA ILE A 425 20.22 -7.78 -24.16
C ILE A 425 21.32 -6.74 -23.99
N LYS A 426 21.29 -5.69 -24.80
CA LYS A 426 22.14 -4.51 -24.66
C LYS A 426 21.39 -3.26 -25.11
N MET A 427 21.90 -2.11 -24.71
CA MET A 427 21.47 -0.85 -25.29
C MET A 427 21.90 -0.82 -26.76
N THR A 428 20.93 -0.65 -27.65
CA THR A 428 21.16 -0.57 -29.11
C THR A 428 21.14 0.87 -29.59
N GLN A 429 20.34 1.73 -28.96
CA GLN A 429 20.20 3.15 -29.31
C GLN A 429 20.01 4.03 -28.06
N CYS A 430 20.59 5.24 -28.07
CA CYS A 430 20.22 6.31 -27.15
C CYS A 430 20.26 7.67 -27.87
N SER A 431 19.31 8.55 -27.54
CA SER A 431 19.26 9.95 -27.97
C SER A 431 18.70 10.85 -26.86
N VAL A 432 19.34 11.99 -26.60
CA VAL A 432 18.71 13.10 -25.86
C VAL A 432 17.61 13.71 -26.74
N LEU A 433 16.43 13.94 -26.17
CA LEU A 433 15.23 14.42 -26.85
C LEU A 433 15.03 15.93 -26.74
#